data_AF-A0A2U0SGX5-F1
#
_entry.id   AF-A0A2U0SGX5-F1
#
_cell.length_a   1.000
_cell.length_b   1.000
_cell.length_c   1.000
_cell.angle_alpha   90.00
_cell.angle_beta   90.00
_cell.angle_gamma   90.00
#
_symmetry.space_group_name_H-M   'P 1'
#
loop_
_entity.id
_entity.type
_entity.pdbx_description
1 polymer ?
#
loop_
_entity_poly.entity_id
_entity_poly.type
_entity_poly.pdbx_seq_one_letter_code
_entity_poly.pdbx_strand_id
1 'polypeptide(L)'
;MQYYQVFISAEQTIQAQRILDALMAKQLVSGGPILGGPAKFLWNFKDSDVPEHLREKKLLVVEQDYKFIVTYTREDLKETLVDVAEAASLEEVCMISFLSMEPNRALRRLLDATFEGRETEVSPDAVDAVAALTFVPKAMIPTRTKSSIGPEGTRR
;
A
#
# COMPACT_ATOMS: atom_id res chain seq x y z
N MET A 1 -6.23 -10.10 -18.61
CA MET A 1 -6.45 -9.64 -17.22
C MET A 1 -6.18 -8.14 -17.17
N GLN A 2 -7.14 -7.36 -16.66
CA GLN A 2 -6.98 -5.92 -16.43
C GLN A 2 -6.44 -5.71 -15.01
N TYR A 3 -5.44 -4.82 -14.87
CA TYR A 3 -4.88 -4.43 -13.59
C TYR A 3 -5.25 -2.98 -13.26
N TYR A 4 -5.29 -2.68 -11.97
CA TYR A 4 -5.56 -1.35 -11.43
C TYR A 4 -4.46 -0.94 -10.48
N GLN A 5 -4.12 0.34 -10.50
CA GLN A 5 -3.45 0.96 -9.37
C GLN A 5 -4.51 1.34 -8.34
N VAL A 6 -4.28 0.98 -7.08
CA VAL A 6 -5.22 1.20 -5.99
C VAL A 6 -4.60 2.18 -5.01
N PHE A 7 -5.39 3.17 -4.62
CA PHE A 7 -5.07 4.07 -3.51
C PHE A 7 -6.02 3.74 -2.37
N ILE A 8 -5.46 3.42 -1.20
CA ILE A 8 -6.22 3.13 0.02
C ILE A 8 -5.75 4.10 1.10
N SER A 9 -6.67 4.83 1.72
CA SER A 9 -6.33 5.76 2.78
C SER A 9 -6.01 5.10 4.11
N ALA A 10 -5.30 5.84 4.95
CA ALA A 10 -5.20 5.56 6.37
C ALA A 10 -4.82 6.85 7.13
N GLU A 11 -5.31 6.99 8.36
CA GLU A 11 -4.98 8.11 9.25
C GLU A 11 -3.58 7.93 9.87
N GLN A 12 -3.10 6.69 9.97
CA GLN A 12 -1.85 6.36 10.65
C GLN A 12 -1.03 5.34 9.86
N THR A 13 0.30 5.43 9.96
CA THR A 13 1.22 4.48 9.30
C THR A 13 0.97 3.04 9.76
N ILE A 14 0.69 2.81 11.04
CA ILE A 14 0.44 1.46 11.58
C ILE A 14 -0.86 0.87 11.03
N GLN A 15 -1.89 1.69 10.82
CA GLN A 15 -3.13 1.28 10.18
C GLN A 15 -2.88 0.93 8.71
N ALA A 16 -2.13 1.78 7.99
CA ALA A 16 -1.76 1.52 6.60
C ALA A 16 -1.01 0.19 6.46
N GLN A 17 -0.08 -0.10 7.38
CA GLN A 17 0.64 -1.39 7.43
C GLN A 17 -0.33 -2.56 7.68
N ARG A 18 -1.21 -2.45 8.67
CA ARG A 18 -2.21 -3.49 8.97
C ARG A 18 -3.13 -3.80 7.79
N ILE A 19 -3.61 -2.77 7.08
CA ILE A 19 -4.43 -2.94 5.87
C ILE A 19 -3.60 -3.65 4.80
N LEU A 20 -2.38 -3.18 4.53
CA LEU A 20 -1.50 -3.77 3.53
C LEU A 20 -1.19 -5.24 3.83
N ASP A 21 -0.86 -5.57 5.08
CA ASP A 21 -0.59 -6.93 5.54
C ASP A 21 -1.82 -7.84 5.36
N ALA A 22 -3.01 -7.37 5.73
CA ALA A 22 -4.25 -8.14 5.58
C ALA A 22 -4.56 -8.45 4.10
N LEU A 23 -4.30 -7.50 3.20
CA LEU A 23 -4.48 -7.68 1.77
C LEU A 23 -3.42 -8.61 1.16
N MET A 24 -2.15 -8.46 1.57
CA MET A 24 -1.04 -9.30 1.10
C MET A 24 -1.17 -10.75 1.58
N ALA A 25 -1.64 -10.97 2.81
CA ALA A 25 -1.88 -12.31 3.36
C ALA A 25 -2.90 -13.13 2.56
N LYS A 26 -3.77 -12.45 1.80
CA LYS A 26 -4.80 -13.05 0.92
C LYS A 26 -4.46 -12.92 -0.57
N GLN A 27 -3.24 -12.45 -0.88
CA GLN A 27 -2.76 -12.21 -2.24
C GLN A 27 -3.76 -11.34 -3.06
N LEU A 28 -4.41 -10.37 -2.40
CA LEU A 28 -5.37 -9.46 -3.03
C LEU A 28 -4.67 -8.27 -3.71
N VAL A 29 -3.42 -8.02 -3.32
CA VAL A 29 -2.60 -6.93 -3.84
C VAL A 29 -1.17 -7.39 -4.04
N SER A 30 -0.42 -6.69 -4.89
CA SER A 30 1.01 -6.98 -5.11
C SER A 30 1.93 -6.50 -3.99
N GLY A 31 1.42 -5.71 -3.06
CA GLY A 31 2.21 -4.87 -2.18
C GLY A 31 2.53 -3.51 -2.82
N GLY A 32 3.13 -2.61 -2.04
CA GLY A 32 3.50 -1.27 -2.52
C GLY A 32 3.88 -0.31 -1.39
N PRO A 33 4.26 0.93 -1.72
CA PRO A 33 4.66 1.91 -0.73
C PRO A 33 3.47 2.47 0.06
N ILE A 34 3.74 2.84 1.30
CA ILE A 34 2.90 3.72 2.10
C ILE A 34 3.48 5.13 1.99
N LEU A 35 2.73 6.04 1.39
CA LEU A 35 3.08 7.45 1.26
C LEU A 35 2.37 8.23 2.36
N GLY A 36 3.02 9.26 2.90
CA GLY A 36 2.42 10.10 3.92
C GLY A 36 2.72 11.58 3.70
N GLY A 37 1.78 12.43 4.08
CA GLY A 37 1.98 13.88 4.03
C GLY A 37 0.81 14.68 4.60
N PRO A 38 0.99 16.01 4.72
CA PRO A 38 -0.06 16.88 5.21
C PRO A 38 -1.26 16.85 4.26
N ALA A 39 -2.45 16.66 4.82
CA ALA A 39 -3.72 16.68 4.11
C ALA A 39 -4.71 17.60 4.80
N LYS A 40 -5.64 18.13 4.00
CA LYS A 40 -6.77 18.94 4.48
C LYS A 40 -8.07 18.39 3.90
N PHE A 41 -9.04 18.16 4.77
CA PHE A 41 -10.36 17.65 4.38
C PHE A 41 -11.45 18.63 4.81
N LEU A 42 -12.46 18.76 3.97
CA LEU A 42 -13.72 19.37 4.37
C LEU A 42 -14.60 18.24 4.91
N TRP A 43 -14.92 18.29 6.20
CA TRP A 43 -15.67 17.23 6.86
C TRP A 43 -16.87 17.81 7.60
N ASN A 44 -18.02 17.16 7.45
CA ASN A 44 -19.21 17.46 8.24
C ASN A 44 -19.44 16.30 9.19
N PHE A 45 -19.10 16.51 10.46
CA PHE A 45 -19.11 15.48 11.49
C PHE A 45 -20.50 15.06 11.97
N LYS A 46 -21.57 15.59 11.35
CA LYS A 46 -22.96 15.34 11.74
C LYS A 46 -23.28 13.86 11.94
N ASP A 47 -22.79 13.02 11.05
CA ASP A 47 -23.08 11.58 11.02
C ASP A 47 -21.83 10.74 11.33
N SER A 48 -20.84 11.36 11.99
CA SER A 48 -19.53 10.79 12.28
C SER A 48 -19.35 10.34 13.71
N ASP A 49 -18.40 9.43 13.93
CA ASP A 49 -18.12 8.82 15.24
C ASP A 49 -17.23 9.69 16.15
N VAL A 50 -17.19 11.00 15.90
CA VAL A 50 -16.46 11.97 16.74
C VAL A 50 -17.26 12.35 18.00
N PRO A 51 -16.66 13.02 19.01
CA PRO A 51 -17.38 13.51 20.17
C PRO A 51 -18.64 14.33 19.83
N GLU A 52 -19.69 14.21 20.65
CA GLU A 52 -21.03 14.79 20.38
C GLU A 52 -20.99 16.30 20.05
N HIS A 53 -20.16 17.06 20.76
CA HIS A 53 -20.01 18.51 20.54
C HIS A 53 -19.44 18.89 19.15
N LEU A 54 -18.87 17.93 18.41
CA LEU A 54 -18.40 18.14 17.03
C LEU A 54 -19.45 17.72 15.98
N ARG A 55 -20.50 16.98 16.34
CA ARG A 55 -21.54 16.46 15.42
C ARG A 55 -22.60 17.49 15.00
N GLU A 56 -22.31 18.77 15.19
CA GLU A 56 -23.18 19.83 14.68
C GLU A 56 -23.11 19.88 13.14
N LYS A 57 -24.20 20.31 12.50
CA LYS A 57 -24.26 20.45 11.03
C LYS A 57 -23.44 21.67 10.58
N LYS A 58 -22.12 21.50 10.52
CA LYS A 58 -21.15 22.50 10.10
C LYS A 58 -20.02 21.83 9.31
N LEU A 59 -19.55 22.52 8.28
CA LEU A 59 -18.39 22.08 7.53
C LEU A 59 -17.12 22.57 8.24
N LEU A 60 -16.28 21.64 8.65
CA LEU A 60 -15.01 21.92 9.32
C LEU A 60 -13.84 21.55 8.41
N VAL A 61 -12.70 22.20 8.63
CA VAL A 61 -11.43 21.82 8.02
C VAL A 61 -10.70 20.91 9.00
N VAL A 62 -10.39 19.70 8.56
CA VAL A 62 -9.56 18.74 9.30
C VAL A 62 -8.19 18.73 8.66
N GLU A 63 -7.17 19.01 9.46
CA GLU A 63 -5.77 18.90 9.04
C GLU A 63 -5.14 17.69 9.72
N GLN A 64 -4.54 16.81 8.93
CA GLN A 64 -3.89 15.60 9.45
C GLN A 64 -2.73 15.17 8.56
N ASP A 65 -1.78 14.45 9.14
CA ASP A 65 -0.72 13.77 8.38
C ASP A 65 -1.25 12.43 7.87
N TYR A 66 -1.81 12.47 6.66
CA TYR A 66 -2.59 11.38 6.08
C TYR A 66 -1.73 10.44 5.26
N LYS A 67 -2.12 9.17 5.23
CA LYS A 67 -1.39 8.11 4.54
C LYS A 67 -2.19 7.55 3.36
N PHE A 68 -1.46 7.14 2.32
CA PHE A 68 -1.99 6.37 1.21
C PHE A 68 -1.12 5.14 0.97
N ILE A 69 -1.76 3.98 0.93
CA ILE A 69 -1.19 2.77 0.36
C ILE A 69 -1.36 2.90 -1.16
N VAL A 70 -0.26 2.82 -1.90
CA VAL A 70 -0.28 2.75 -3.37
C VAL A 70 0.08 1.34 -3.77
N THR A 71 -0.86 0.61 -4.35
CA THR A 71 -0.68 -0.81 -4.64
C THR A 71 -1.31 -1.20 -5.97
N TYR A 72 -1.22 -2.47 -6.36
CA TYR A 72 -1.81 -2.99 -7.58
C TYR A 72 -2.69 -4.20 -7.31
N THR A 73 -3.80 -4.30 -8.05
CA THR A 73 -4.70 -5.45 -8.00
C THR A 73 -5.25 -5.80 -9.38
N ARG A 74 -5.96 -6.93 -9.47
CA ARG A 74 -6.70 -7.40 -10.65
C ARG A 74 -8.16 -6.97 -10.56
N GLU A 75 -8.80 -6.88 -11.72
CA GLU A 75 -10.24 -6.57 -11.82
C GLU A 75 -11.13 -7.48 -10.95
N ASP A 76 -10.86 -8.78 -10.96
CA ASP A 76 -11.67 -9.79 -10.27
C ASP A 76 -11.49 -9.81 -8.74
N LEU A 77 -10.56 -9.03 -8.20
CA LEU A 77 -10.26 -8.99 -6.77
C LEU A 77 -10.77 -7.74 -6.07
N LYS A 78 -11.37 -6.80 -6.80
CA LYS A 78 -11.73 -5.47 -6.28
C LYS A 78 -12.70 -5.53 -5.11
N GLU A 79 -13.78 -6.30 -5.22
CA GLU A 79 -14.80 -6.40 -4.18
C GLU A 79 -14.21 -6.97 -2.89
N THR A 80 -13.53 -8.11 -2.98
CA THR A 80 -12.88 -8.73 -1.81
C THR A 80 -11.77 -7.85 -1.21
N LEU A 81 -11.05 -7.09 -2.04
CA LEU A 81 -10.06 -6.12 -1.57
C LEU A 81 -10.73 -5.03 -0.73
N VAL A 82 -11.86 -4.48 -1.20
CA VAL A 82 -12.63 -3.46 -0.47
C VAL A 82 -13.07 -4.03 0.89
N ASP A 83 -13.71 -5.20 0.89
CA ASP A 83 -14.21 -5.82 2.12
C ASP A 83 -13.09 -6.04 3.16
N VAL A 84 -11.93 -6.55 2.72
CA VAL A 84 -10.79 -6.81 3.62
C VAL A 84 -10.14 -5.52 4.08
N ALA A 85 -10.01 -4.52 3.20
CA ALA A 85 -9.41 -3.23 3.55
C ALA A 85 -10.30 -2.46 4.54
N GLU A 86 -11.61 -2.44 4.32
CA GLU A 86 -12.58 -1.81 5.24
C GLU A 86 -12.58 -2.51 6.60
N ALA A 87 -12.60 -3.85 6.63
CA ALA A 87 -12.54 -4.61 7.88
C ALA A 87 -11.22 -4.42 8.66
N ALA A 88 -10.12 -4.15 7.98
CA ALA A 88 -8.82 -3.87 8.59
C ALA A 88 -8.64 -2.39 8.97
N SER A 89 -9.45 -1.49 8.40
CA SER A 89 -9.40 -0.06 8.65
C SER A 89 -10.08 0.29 9.98
N LEU A 90 -9.52 1.28 10.66
CA LEU A 90 -10.13 1.90 11.85
C LEU A 90 -10.76 3.26 11.51
N GLU A 91 -10.67 3.69 10.24
CA GLU A 91 -11.32 4.91 9.75
C GLU A 91 -12.83 4.72 9.66
N GLU A 92 -13.57 5.81 9.91
CA GLU A 92 -14.99 5.86 9.60
C GLU A 92 -15.27 5.64 8.11
N VAL A 93 -14.37 6.15 7.25
CA VAL A 93 -14.42 5.94 5.80
C VAL A 93 -13.04 5.56 5.30
N CYS A 94 -12.85 4.28 4.99
CA CYS A 94 -11.67 3.79 4.28
C CYS A 94 -11.78 4.20 2.80
N MET A 95 -11.17 5.31 2.42
CA MET A 95 -11.23 5.80 1.03
C MET A 95 -10.39 4.89 0.13
N ILE A 96 -11.08 4.20 -0.79
CA ILE A 96 -10.45 3.31 -1.78
C ILE A 96 -10.79 3.80 -3.18
N SER A 97 -9.77 3.89 -4.05
CA SER A 97 -9.98 4.20 -5.47
C SER A 97 -9.15 3.30 -6.38
N PHE A 98 -9.74 2.95 -7.52
CA PHE A 98 -9.12 2.10 -8.54
C PHE A 98 -8.89 2.92 -9.81
N LEU A 99 -7.63 3.07 -10.19
CA LEU A 99 -7.24 3.77 -11.41
C LEU A 99 -6.86 2.74 -12.47
N SER A 100 -7.50 2.84 -13.63
CA SER A 100 -7.10 2.07 -14.81
C SER A 100 -5.69 2.46 -15.21
N MET A 101 -4.86 1.48 -15.56
CA MET A 101 -3.46 1.71 -15.92
C MET A 101 -3.05 0.89 -17.13
N GLU A 102 -2.03 1.39 -17.84
CA GLU A 102 -1.31 0.65 -18.87
C GLU A 102 0.07 0.25 -18.33
N PRO A 103 0.27 -0.99 -17.84
CA PRO A 103 1.57 -1.43 -17.37
C PRO A 103 2.54 -1.65 -18.54
N ASN A 104 3.80 -1.27 -18.35
CA ASN A 104 4.85 -1.75 -19.25
C ASN A 104 5.00 -3.28 -19.14
N ARG A 105 5.68 -3.90 -20.12
CA ARG A 105 5.84 -5.36 -20.20
C ARG A 105 6.43 -5.99 -18.94
N ALA A 106 7.38 -5.32 -18.29
CA ALA A 106 8.06 -5.86 -17.10
C ALA A 106 7.13 -5.84 -15.88
N LEU A 107 6.44 -4.72 -15.65
CA LEU A 107 5.43 -4.61 -14.59
C LEU A 107 4.29 -5.60 -14.81
N ARG A 108 3.82 -5.74 -16.05
CA ARG A 108 2.79 -6.73 -16.39
C ARG A 108 3.20 -8.15 -16.00
N ARG A 109 4.43 -8.55 -16.34
CA ARG A 109 4.97 -9.87 -15.98
C ARG A 109 5.09 -10.06 -14.47
N LEU A 110 5.54 -9.03 -13.75
CA LEU A 110 5.62 -9.07 -12.29
C LEU A 110 4.23 -9.30 -11.69
N LEU A 111 3.22 -8.54 -12.13
CA LEU A 111 1.85 -8.69 -11.63
C LEU A 111 1.27 -10.06 -11.99
N ASP A 112 1.43 -10.51 -13.23
CA ASP A 112 0.96 -11.85 -13.66
C ASP A 112 1.57 -12.95 -12.78
N ALA A 113 2.87 -12.89 -12.48
CA ALA A 113 3.55 -13.84 -11.58
C ALA A 113 3.13 -13.68 -10.10
N THR A 114 2.93 -12.44 -9.65
CA THR A 114 2.57 -12.15 -8.25
C THR A 114 1.19 -12.69 -7.89
N PHE A 115 0.26 -12.77 -8.85
CA PHE A 115 -1.09 -13.31 -8.65
C PHE A 115 -1.27 -14.76 -9.15
N GLU A 116 -0.19 -15.41 -9.58
CA GLU A 116 -0.20 -16.82 -9.95
C GLU A 116 -0.39 -17.70 -8.70
N GLY A 117 -1.11 -18.82 -8.84
CA GLY A 117 -1.26 -19.79 -7.75
C GLY A 117 -2.16 -19.37 -6.58
N ARG A 118 -2.87 -18.24 -6.66
CA ARG A 118 -3.72 -17.73 -5.56
C ARG A 118 -4.73 -18.72 -4.98
N GLU A 119 -5.20 -19.69 -5.76
CA GLU A 119 -6.18 -20.68 -5.27
C GLU A 119 -5.59 -21.64 -4.22
N THR A 120 -4.27 -21.74 -4.14
CA THR A 120 -3.61 -22.39 -3.01
C THR A 120 -3.37 -21.35 -1.93
N GLU A 121 -4.18 -21.33 -0.87
CA GLU A 121 -4.03 -20.42 0.27
C GLU A 121 -2.65 -20.61 0.93
N VAL A 122 -1.67 -19.82 0.50
CA VAL A 122 -0.33 -19.79 1.07
C VAL A 122 -0.08 -18.39 1.60
N SER A 123 0.19 -18.30 2.90
CA SER A 123 0.65 -17.04 3.51
C SER A 123 2.09 -16.77 3.05
N PRO A 124 2.42 -15.55 2.56
CA PRO A 124 3.76 -15.25 2.08
C PRO A 124 4.77 -15.24 3.24
N ASP A 125 5.90 -15.92 3.05
CA ASP A 125 7.02 -15.86 3.98
C ASP A 125 7.74 -14.50 3.88
N ALA A 126 8.06 -13.90 5.03
CA ALA A 126 8.86 -12.69 5.08
C ALA A 126 10.32 -13.00 4.72
N VAL A 127 10.88 -12.23 3.79
CA VAL A 127 12.30 -12.31 3.41
C VAL A 127 12.92 -10.92 3.41
N ASP A 128 14.20 -10.83 3.76
CA ASP A 128 14.93 -9.57 3.67
C ASP A 128 14.99 -9.08 2.22
N ALA A 129 14.69 -7.81 2.02
CA ALA A 129 14.79 -7.19 0.71
C ALA A 129 16.26 -7.22 0.22
N VAL A 130 16.50 -7.94 -0.88
CA VAL A 130 17.80 -7.92 -1.56
C VAL A 130 17.73 -6.93 -2.72
N ALA A 131 18.50 -5.86 -2.65
CA ALA A 131 18.64 -4.94 -3.77
C ALA A 131 19.23 -5.68 -5.00
N ALA A 132 18.43 -5.88 -6.04
CA ALA A 132 18.86 -6.46 -7.31
C ALA A 132 19.56 -5.39 -8.16
N LEU A 133 20.82 -5.09 -7.82
CA LEU A 133 21.65 -4.12 -8.53
C LEU A 133 22.32 -4.75 -9.77
N THR A 134 21.57 -5.06 -10.82
CA THR A 134 22.12 -5.44 -12.13
C THR A 134 22.59 -4.15 -12.86
N PHE A 135 23.85 -3.81 -13.17
CA PHE A 135 25.21 -4.29 -12.91
C PHE A 135 26.08 -3.00 -12.82
N VAL A 136 27.04 -2.87 -11.90
CA VAL A 136 27.79 -1.62 -11.69
C VAL A 136 29.31 -1.86 -11.57
N PRO A 137 30.14 -1.26 -12.44
CA PRO A 137 31.60 -1.30 -12.32
C PRO A 137 32.12 -0.63 -11.03
N LYS A 138 33.30 -1.05 -10.56
CA LYS A 138 33.88 -0.74 -9.24
C LYS A 138 33.95 0.75 -8.86
N ALA A 139 34.06 1.65 -9.84
CA ALA A 139 34.04 3.11 -9.61
C ALA A 139 32.66 3.65 -9.18
N MET A 140 31.55 2.93 -9.41
CA MET A 140 30.19 3.38 -9.04
C MET A 140 29.60 2.62 -7.85
N ILE A 141 30.45 2.06 -6.99
CA ILE A 141 30.03 1.36 -5.76
C ILE A 141 29.56 2.33 -4.62
N PRO A 142 30.19 3.50 -4.33
CA PRO A 142 29.69 4.48 -3.32
C PRO A 142 28.29 5.08 -3.57
N THR A 143 27.73 4.91 -4.77
CA THR A 143 26.40 5.39 -5.17
C THR A 143 25.37 4.27 -5.32
N ARG A 144 25.74 2.99 -5.14
CA ARG A 144 24.85 1.84 -5.38
C ARG A 144 24.76 0.81 -4.24
N THR A 145 25.55 0.94 -3.16
CA THR A 145 25.25 0.50 -1.78
C THR A 145 25.25 -1.00 -1.41
N LYS A 146 25.79 -1.27 -0.21
CA LYS A 146 25.34 -2.33 0.69
C LYS A 146 25.27 -1.73 2.08
N SER A 147 24.05 -1.50 2.54
CA SER A 147 23.67 -0.78 3.77
C SER A 147 23.79 0.74 3.69
N SER A 148 22.78 1.44 4.21
CA SER A 148 22.88 2.86 4.52
C SER A 148 23.76 3.12 5.76
N ILE A 149 24.22 2.08 6.48
CA ILE A 149 24.90 2.25 7.78
C ILE A 149 25.88 1.11 8.21
N GLY A 150 26.17 0.12 7.37
CA GLY A 150 26.84 -1.14 7.80
C GLY A 150 28.23 -1.36 7.21
N PRO A 151 29.17 -1.99 7.95
CA PRO A 151 30.52 -2.24 7.46
C PRO A 151 30.57 -3.36 6.41
N GLU A 152 31.59 -3.28 5.54
CA GLU A 152 31.73 -4.12 4.34
C GLU A 152 31.94 -5.61 4.67
N GLY A 153 31.08 -6.49 4.15
CA GLY A 153 31.18 -7.95 4.31
C GLY A 153 30.99 -8.72 3.01
N THR A 154 31.78 -9.79 2.81
CA THR A 154 31.83 -10.61 1.59
C THR A 154 30.93 -11.85 1.65
N ARG A 155 30.28 -12.20 0.53
CA ARG A 155 29.31 -13.32 0.41
C ARG A 155 29.98 -14.68 0.18
N ARG A 156 29.43 -15.73 0.81
CA ARG A 156 29.01 -16.93 0.06
C ARG A 156 27.53 -16.77 -0.28
#